data_AF-A0AA38M620-F1
#
_entry.id   AF-A0AA38M620-F1
#
_cell.length_a   1.000
_cell.length_b   1.000
_cell.length_c   1.000
_cell.angle_alpha   90.00
_cell.angle_beta   90.00
_cell.angle_gamma   90.00
#
_symmetry.space_group_name_H-M   'P 1'
#
loop_
_entity.id
_entity.type
_entity.pdbx_description
1 polymer ?
#
loop_
_entity_poly.entity_id
_entity_poly.type
_entity_poly.pdbx_seq_one_letter_code
_entity_poly.pdbx_strand_id
1 'polypeptide(L)'
;MESSESYGYLYMLTPQQPADWATASYDSYSEETSSPEPGGGRSKSRVTPLILRKRRLAANARERRRMQNLNQAFDRLRTFLPQLGQDRQLSKYETLQMAQTYITALYDLLDQRPQN
;
A
#
# COMPACT_ATOMS: atom_id res chain seq x y z
N MET A 1 5.69 8.65 -64.10
CA MET A 1 6.59 7.96 -63.15
C MET A 1 6.83 8.98 -62.06
N GLU A 2 6.36 8.88 -60.83
CA GLU A 2 5.79 7.83 -59.99
C GLU A 2 4.75 8.55 -59.10
N SER A 3 3.60 7.94 -58.77
CA SER A 3 3.34 7.21 -57.50
C SER A 3 3.52 8.14 -56.29
N SER A 4 2.69 8.18 -55.25
CA SER A 4 1.62 7.32 -54.76
C SER A 4 1.18 7.97 -53.44
N GLU A 5 -0.12 7.85 -53.14
CA GLU A 5 -0.60 7.60 -51.77
C GLU A 5 -0.27 8.62 -50.67
N SER A 6 -1.10 9.67 -50.54
CA SER A 6 -1.22 10.46 -49.31
C SER A 6 -2.24 9.83 -48.35
N TYR A 7 -2.05 8.56 -48.01
CA TYR A 7 -2.76 7.90 -46.90
C TYR A 7 -1.74 7.53 -45.83
N GLY A 8 -1.59 8.38 -44.81
CA GLY A 8 -0.61 8.13 -43.76
C GLY A 8 -0.75 8.97 -42.48
N TYR A 9 -1.87 9.66 -42.27
CA TYR A 9 -2.10 10.43 -41.04
C TYR A 9 -3.10 9.73 -40.11
N LEU A 10 -2.75 8.54 -39.60
CA LEU A 10 -3.50 7.96 -38.47
C LEU A 10 -2.72 7.14 -37.44
N TYR A 11 -1.40 6.99 -37.52
CA TYR A 11 -0.67 6.25 -36.48
C TYR A 11 0.60 6.93 -36.00
N MET A 12 0.44 8.03 -35.25
CA MET A 12 1.51 8.59 -34.40
C MET A 12 0.95 9.11 -33.06
N LEU A 13 0.09 8.33 -32.39
CA LEU A 13 -0.18 8.51 -30.95
C LEU A 13 0.10 7.21 -30.20
N THR A 14 1.39 6.93 -29.94
CA THR A 14 1.85 6.17 -28.76
C THR A 14 3.33 6.47 -28.49
N PRO A 15 3.67 7.34 -27.52
CA PRO A 15 4.97 7.22 -26.88
C PRO A 15 4.89 6.07 -25.87
N GLN A 16 5.35 4.89 -26.31
CA GLN A 16 5.75 3.79 -25.44
C GLN A 16 6.91 4.27 -24.55
N GLN A 17 6.68 4.55 -23.27
CA GLN A 17 7.77 4.78 -22.31
C GLN A 17 8.37 3.44 -21.86
N PRO A 18 9.70 3.24 -21.92
CA PRO A 18 10.34 2.14 -21.19
C PRO A 18 10.41 2.45 -19.69
N ALA A 19 10.29 1.40 -18.89
CA ALA A 19 10.33 1.43 -17.43
C ALA A 19 11.78 1.42 -16.93
N ASP A 20 12.33 2.60 -16.61
CA ASP A 20 13.63 2.74 -15.95
C ASP A 20 13.44 3.13 -14.48
N TRP A 21 13.45 2.14 -13.59
CA TRP A 21 13.51 2.33 -12.13
C TRP A 21 14.96 2.59 -11.62
N ALA A 22 15.89 2.88 -12.53
CA ALA A 22 17.34 2.88 -12.27
C ALA A 22 18.04 4.24 -12.51
N THR A 23 17.38 5.36 -12.19
CA THR A 23 18.06 6.64 -11.96
C THR A 23 17.85 7.11 -10.52
N ALA A 24 18.25 6.24 -9.58
CA ALA A 24 18.69 6.68 -8.27
C ALA A 24 20.06 7.36 -8.41
N SER A 25 20.08 8.56 -9.03
CA SER A 25 21.20 9.49 -8.92
C SER A 25 20.94 10.35 -7.69
N TYR A 26 21.55 9.91 -6.58
CA TYR A 26 21.85 10.66 -5.35
C TYR A 26 21.38 12.12 -5.35
N ASP A 27 20.19 12.37 -4.80
CA ASP A 27 19.71 13.73 -4.55
C ASP A 27 20.61 14.28 -3.44
N SER A 28 21.54 15.15 -3.84
CA SER A 28 22.50 15.83 -2.98
C SER A 28 21.75 16.61 -1.90
N TYR A 29 21.72 16.08 -0.68
CA TYR A 29 21.31 16.84 0.51
C TYR A 29 22.33 17.97 0.72
N SER A 30 22.05 19.15 0.17
CA SER A 30 22.67 20.38 0.64
C SER A 30 22.06 20.73 1.99
N GLU A 31 22.71 20.25 3.07
CA GLU A 31 22.53 20.78 4.42
C GLU A 31 23.11 22.21 4.46
N GLU A 32 22.32 23.20 4.07
CA GLU A 32 22.58 24.57 4.52
C GLU A 32 22.18 24.67 5.99
N THR A 33 23.17 24.56 6.87
CA THR A 33 23.05 24.87 8.30
C THR A 33 22.89 26.39 8.45
N SER A 34 21.67 26.91 8.24
CA SER A 34 21.32 28.24 8.70
C SER A 34 20.80 28.17 10.14
N SER A 35 21.60 28.72 11.06
CA SER A 35 21.23 28.90 12.47
C SER A 35 19.94 29.74 12.57
N PRO A 36 18.99 29.42 13.48
CA PRO A 36 17.78 30.20 13.61
C PRO A 36 18.02 31.39 14.55
N GLU A 37 18.04 32.60 13.99
CA GLU A 37 17.88 33.85 14.73
C GLU A 37 16.47 33.93 15.38
N PRO A 38 16.34 34.35 16.66
CA PRO A 38 15.04 34.44 17.33
C PRO A 38 14.39 35.79 17.02
N GLY A 39 13.67 35.88 15.91
CA GLY A 39 13.02 37.12 15.49
C GLY A 39 11.68 36.90 14.80
N GLY A 40 10.60 37.10 15.56
CA GLY A 40 9.39 37.78 15.08
C GLY A 40 8.53 37.11 14.00
N GLY A 41 7.32 36.71 14.40
CA GLY A 41 6.16 36.72 13.52
C GLY A 41 5.64 35.34 13.14
N ARG A 42 4.51 34.96 13.75
CA ARG A 42 3.64 33.89 13.24
C ARG A 42 3.05 34.34 11.90
N SER A 43 3.86 34.27 10.83
CA SER A 43 3.34 34.29 9.48
C SER A 43 2.46 33.05 9.36
N LYS A 44 1.14 33.24 9.21
CA LYS A 44 0.24 32.18 8.75
C LYS A 44 0.74 31.79 7.35
N SER A 45 1.73 30.90 7.32
CA SER A 45 2.39 30.43 6.11
C SER A 45 1.31 29.92 5.19
N ARG A 46 1.03 30.67 4.12
CA ARG A 46 0.15 30.24 3.05
C ARG A 46 0.70 28.89 2.57
N VAL A 47 -0.02 27.81 2.89
CA VAL A 47 0.43 26.46 2.55
C VAL A 47 0.50 26.38 1.04
N THR A 48 1.71 26.29 0.49
CA THR A 48 1.89 26.21 -0.96
C THR A 48 1.34 24.86 -1.46
N PRO A 49 0.88 24.80 -2.72
CA PRO A 49 0.40 23.54 -3.30
C PRO A 49 1.41 22.39 -3.20
N LEU A 50 2.71 22.71 -3.26
CA LEU A 50 3.80 21.73 -3.07
C LEU A 50 3.83 21.15 -1.65
N ILE A 51 3.69 21.99 -0.61
CA ILE A 51 3.63 21.54 0.79
C ILE A 51 2.40 20.66 0.99
N LEU A 52 1.25 21.04 0.42
CA LEU A 52 0.02 20.25 0.52
C LEU A 52 0.17 18.88 -0.16
N ARG A 53 0.81 18.82 -1.34
CA ARG A 53 1.15 17.57 -2.03
C ARG A 53 2.07 16.69 -1.19
N LYS A 54 3.14 17.24 -0.60
CA LYS A 54 4.06 16.51 0.29
C LYS A 54 3.31 15.94 1.51
N ARG A 55 2.45 16.72 2.15
CA ARG A 55 1.60 16.26 3.28
C ARG A 55 0.69 15.11 2.88
N ARG A 56 0.03 15.20 1.73
CA ARG A 56 -0.82 14.12 1.20
C ARG A 56 -0.03 12.84 0.94
N LEU A 57 1.15 12.94 0.32
CA LEU A 57 2.02 11.78 0.10
C LEU A 57 2.44 11.11 1.41
N ALA A 58 2.83 11.91 2.41
CA ALA A 58 3.17 11.41 3.74
C ALA A 58 1.97 10.73 4.43
N ALA A 59 0.77 11.31 4.31
CA ALA A 59 -0.46 10.70 4.84
C ALA A 59 -0.76 9.35 4.18
N ASN A 60 -0.70 9.28 2.84
CA ASN A 60 -0.90 8.03 2.10
C ASN A 60 0.12 6.95 2.47
N ALA A 61 1.39 7.33 2.68
CA ALA A 61 2.42 6.40 3.13
C ALA A 61 2.11 5.82 4.51
N ARG A 62 1.61 6.64 5.45
CA ARG A 62 1.19 6.17 6.77
C ARG A 62 -0.01 5.22 6.69
N GLU A 63 -1.01 5.53 5.88
CA GLU A 63 -2.18 4.65 5.73
C GLU A 63 -1.79 3.30 5.11
N ARG A 64 -0.88 3.29 4.13
CA ARG A 64 -0.34 2.04 3.60
C ARG A 64 0.31 1.19 4.68
N ARG A 65 1.15 1.78 5.54
CA ARG A 65 1.77 1.06 6.67
C ARG A 65 0.73 0.53 7.65
N ARG A 66 -0.26 1.35 8.00
CA ARG A 66 -1.38 0.92 8.86
C ARG A 66 -2.08 -0.29 8.27
N MET A 67 -2.35 -0.28 6.97
CA MET A 67 -3.06 -1.37 6.30
C MET A 67 -2.19 -2.62 6.08
N GLN A 68 -0.88 -2.46 5.89
CA GLN A 68 0.08 -3.57 5.92
C GLN A 68 0.05 -4.30 7.27
N ASN A 69 0.08 -3.56 8.38
CA ASN A 69 0.00 -4.15 9.72
C ASN A 69 -1.31 -4.92 9.93
N LEU A 70 -2.44 -4.40 9.43
CA LEU A 70 -3.71 -5.10 9.46
C LEU A 70 -3.68 -6.39 8.65
N ASN A 71 -3.14 -6.35 7.43
CA ASN A 71 -3.04 -7.55 6.59
C ASN A 71 -2.13 -8.60 7.22
N GLN A 72 -1.01 -8.21 7.85
CA GLN A 72 -0.15 -9.13 8.61
C GLN A 72 -0.86 -9.79 9.79
N ALA A 73 -1.82 -9.09 10.42
CA ALA A 73 -2.64 -9.69 11.47
C ALA A 73 -3.62 -10.74 10.89
N PHE A 74 -4.20 -10.47 9.72
CA PHE A 74 -5.01 -11.46 8.98
C PHE A 74 -4.19 -12.69 8.58
N ASP A 75 -2.96 -12.49 8.09
CA ASP A 75 -2.07 -13.60 7.72
C ASP A 75 -1.74 -14.47 8.92
N ARG A 76 -1.41 -13.86 10.06
CA ARG A 76 -1.21 -14.57 11.33
C ARG A 76 -2.46 -15.30 11.80
N LEU A 77 -3.65 -14.70 11.66
CA LEU A 77 -4.88 -15.39 12.01
C LEU A 77 -5.05 -16.67 11.18
N ARG A 78 -4.78 -16.60 9.86
CA ARG A 78 -4.89 -17.76 8.96
C ARG A 78 -3.98 -18.92 9.35
N THR A 79 -2.84 -18.68 9.98
CA THR A 79 -1.95 -19.79 10.41
C THR A 79 -2.54 -20.62 11.55
N PHE A 80 -3.52 -20.09 12.29
CA PHE A 80 -4.22 -20.83 13.35
C PHE A 80 -5.51 -21.49 12.87
N LEU A 81 -5.95 -21.21 11.63
CA LEU A 81 -7.18 -21.79 11.11
C LEU A 81 -6.90 -23.14 10.45
N PRO A 82 -7.82 -24.11 10.56
CA PRO A 82 -7.68 -25.38 9.88
C PRO A 82 -7.63 -25.16 8.36
N GLN A 83 -6.56 -25.67 7.73
CA GLN A 83 -6.36 -25.51 6.29
C GLN A 83 -7.21 -26.54 5.54
N LEU A 84 -8.16 -26.07 4.74
CA LEU A 84 -9.05 -26.92 3.96
C LEU A 84 -8.39 -27.39 2.66
N GLY A 85 -7.20 -28.00 2.76
CA GLY A 85 -6.51 -28.70 1.66
C GLY A 85 -6.26 -27.93 0.36
N GLN A 86 -6.48 -26.61 0.34
CA GLN A 86 -6.35 -25.77 -0.84
C GLN A 86 -5.22 -24.78 -0.62
N ASP A 87 -4.26 -24.74 -1.55
CA ASP A 87 -3.18 -23.74 -1.62
C ASP A 87 -3.70 -22.28 -1.76
N ARG A 88 -5.01 -22.08 -1.70
CA ARG A 88 -5.65 -20.78 -1.82
C ARG A 88 -5.80 -20.12 -0.45
N GLN A 89 -5.36 -18.86 -0.38
CA GLN A 89 -5.63 -18.00 0.77
C GLN A 89 -7.11 -17.60 0.87
N LEU A 90 -7.63 -17.63 2.09
CA LEU A 90 -9.00 -17.21 2.42
C LEU A 90 -9.14 -15.69 2.31
N SER A 91 -10.28 -15.23 1.81
CA SER A 91 -10.65 -13.82 1.86
C SER A 91 -10.79 -13.32 3.31
N LYS A 92 -10.86 -12.01 3.51
CA LYS A 92 -11.01 -11.41 4.86
C LYS A 92 -12.29 -11.89 5.53
N TYR A 93 -13.40 -11.96 4.79
CA TYR A 93 -14.67 -12.44 5.30
C TYR A 93 -14.60 -13.93 5.69
N GLU A 94 -14.11 -14.78 4.77
CA GLU A 94 -13.95 -16.22 5.03
C GLU A 94 -13.03 -16.48 6.24
N THR A 95 -11.94 -15.70 6.37
CA THR A 95 -11.02 -15.80 7.52
C THR A 95 -11.74 -15.52 8.84
N LEU A 96 -12.58 -14.48 8.90
CA LEU A 96 -13.33 -14.14 10.12
C LEU A 96 -14.42 -15.17 10.42
N GLN A 97 -15.15 -15.60 9.40
CA GLN A 97 -16.20 -16.62 9.57
C GLN A 97 -15.60 -17.93 10.08
N MET A 98 -14.51 -18.41 9.46
CA MET A 98 -13.87 -19.64 9.91
C MET A 98 -13.26 -19.51 11.30
N ALA A 99 -12.71 -18.35 11.67
CA ALA A 99 -12.22 -18.12 13.03
C ALA A 99 -13.35 -18.27 14.07
N GLN A 100 -14.53 -17.70 13.81
CA GLN A 100 -15.69 -17.84 14.69
C GLN A 100 -16.12 -19.31 14.81
N THR A 101 -16.31 -19.99 13.68
CA THR A 101 -16.68 -21.41 13.66
C THR A 101 -15.66 -22.28 14.39
N TYR A 102 -14.36 -22.01 14.20
CA TYR A 102 -13.31 -22.80 14.81
C TYR A 102 -13.25 -22.61 16.32
N ILE A 103 -13.41 -21.38 16.82
CA ILE A 103 -13.51 -21.11 18.26
C ILE A 103 -14.68 -21.89 18.87
N THR A 104 -15.87 -21.85 18.25
CA THR A 104 -17.04 -22.62 18.74
C THR A 104 -16.77 -24.12 18.77
N ALA A 105 -16.19 -24.67 17.69
CA ALA A 105 -15.88 -26.10 17.62
C ALA A 105 -14.87 -26.54 18.71
N LEU A 106 -13.91 -25.68 19.05
CA LEU A 106 -12.97 -25.94 20.14
C LEU A 106 -13.66 -25.93 21.51
N TYR A 107 -14.62 -25.02 21.75
CA TYR A 107 -15.42 -25.02 22.97
C TYR A 107 -16.24 -26.31 23.10
N ASP A 108 -16.95 -26.70 22.04
CA ASP A 108 -17.76 -27.92 22.03
C ASP A 108 -16.91 -29.17 22.30
N LEU A 109 -15.69 -29.23 21.75
CA LEU A 109 -14.75 -30.34 21.98
C LEU A 109 -14.30 -30.43 23.45
N LEU A 110 -14.10 -29.29 24.10
CA LEU A 110 -13.71 -29.23 25.51
C LEU A 110 -14.86 -29.67 26.43
N ASP A 111 -16.09 -29.28 26.11
CA ASP A 111 -17.29 -29.64 26.90
C ASP A 111 -17.66 -31.13 26.75
N GLN A 112 -17.33 -31.75 25.62
CA GLN A 112 -17.57 -33.18 25.37
C GLN A 112 -16.61 -34.12 26.10
N ARG A 113 -15.58 -33.61 26.78
CA ARG A 113 -14.59 -34.46 27.45
C ARG A 113 -15.19 -35.02 28.75
N PRO A 114 -15.40 -36.34 28.87
CA PRO A 114 -15.93 -36.92 30.11
C PRO A 114 -14.90 -36.70 31.23
N GLN A 115 -15.38 -36.14 32.34
CA GLN A 115 -14.65 -36.00 33.60
C GLN A 115 -14.44 -37.42 34.15
N ASN A 116 -13.25 -37.98 33.93
CA ASN A 116 -12.84 -39.27 34.48
C ASN A 116 -11.62 -39.05 35.36
#